data_AF-A0A5K1FAQ3-F1
#
_entry.id   AF-A0A5K1FAQ3-F1
#
_cell.length_a   1.000
_cell.length_b   1.000
_cell.length_c   1.000
_cell.angle_alpha   90.00
_cell.angle_beta   90.00
_cell.angle_gamma   90.00
#
_symmetry.space_group_name_H-M   'P 1'
#
loop_
_entity.id
_entity.type
_entity.pdbx_description
1 polymer ?
#
loop_
_entity_poly.entity_id
_entity_poly.type
_entity_poly.pdbx_seq_one_letter_code
_entity_poly.pdbx_strand_id
1 'polypeptide(L)' 'GGRASNRLFYLSVPPNIFVDAVKCASLSASSSSGWTRVIVEKPFGRDSESSAALTRSLKKYLREDQIF' A
#
# COMPACT_ATOMS: atom_id res chain seq x y z
N GLY A 1 -17.96 -8.80 -21.62
CA GLY A 1 -17.45 -7.64 -20.86
C GLY A 1 -17.01 -8.10 -19.48
N GLY A 2 -15.72 -8.04 -19.16
CA GLY A 2 -15.23 -8.45 -17.85
C GLY A 2 -15.59 -7.42 -16.78
N ARG A 3 -16.15 -7.88 -15.65
CA ARG A 3 -16.43 -7.02 -14.49
C ARG A 3 -15.11 -6.42 -13.96
N ALA A 4 -15.12 -5.15 -13.60
CA ALA A 4 -13.99 -4.50 -12.94
C ALA A 4 -13.77 -5.15 -11.56
N SER A 5 -12.55 -5.63 -11.30
CA SER A 5 -12.22 -6.38 -10.08
C SER A 5 -11.51 -5.47 -9.08
N ASN A 6 -12.24 -4.76 -8.24
CA ASN A 6 -11.62 -3.87 -7.26
C ASN A 6 -11.00 -4.65 -6.09
N ARG A 7 -9.83 -4.21 -5.60
CA ARG A 7 -9.07 -4.88 -4.53
C ARG A 7 -8.66 -3.90 -3.43
N LEU A 8 -8.93 -4.25 -2.17
CA LEU A 8 -8.55 -3.48 -1.00
C LEU A 8 -7.67 -4.35 -0.09
N PHE A 9 -6.49 -3.86 0.27
CA PHE A 9 -5.57 -4.51 1.19
C PHE A 9 -5.53 -3.73 2.49
N TYR A 10 -5.95 -4.35 3.60
CA TYR A 10 -5.84 -3.76 4.93
C TYR A 10 -4.66 -4.38 5.65
N LEU A 11 -3.61 -3.59 5.90
CA LEU A 11 -2.35 -4.08 6.47
C LEU A 11 -2.33 -3.91 7.99
N SER A 12 -2.91 -4.89 8.69
CA SER A 12 -2.85 -5.02 10.15
C SER A 12 -1.59 -5.77 10.60
N VAL A 13 -0.42 -5.30 10.16
CA VAL A 13 0.88 -5.94 10.42
C VAL A 13 1.87 -4.96 11.03
N PRO A 14 2.93 -5.43 11.70
CA PRO A 14 4.03 -4.59 12.15
C PRO A 14 4.62 -3.66 11.06
N PRO A 15 5.05 -2.42 11.39
CA PRO A 15 5.51 -1.44 10.40
C PRO A 15 6.73 -1.89 9.57
N ASN A 16 7.58 -2.76 10.13
CA ASN A 16 8.78 -3.27 9.47
C ASN A 16 8.49 -4.16 8.25
N ILE A 17 7.26 -4.67 8.11
CA ILE A 17 6.84 -5.51 6.97
C ILE A 17 5.88 -4.80 6.00
N PHE A 18 5.53 -3.54 6.23
CA PHE A 18 4.65 -2.78 5.33
C PHE A 18 5.19 -2.69 3.91
N VAL A 19 6.47 -2.35 3.75
CA VAL A 19 7.07 -2.15 2.43
C VAL A 19 7.07 -3.45 1.63
N ASP A 20 7.39 -4.57 2.28
CA ASP A 20 7.40 -5.88 1.63
C ASP A 20 5.99 -6.35 1.27
N ALA A 21 5.03 -6.18 2.18
CA ALA A 21 3.62 -6.50 1.92
C ALA A 21 3.06 -5.68 0.75
N VAL A 22 3.35 -4.38 0.71
CA VAL A 22 2.93 -3.48 -0.38
C VAL A 22 3.58 -3.83 -1.70
N LYS A 23 4.89 -4.14 -1.69
CA LYS A 23 5.59 -4.60 -2.89
C LYS A 23 4.94 -5.86 -3.47
N CYS A 24 4.67 -6.86 -2.63
CA CYS A 24 4.00 -8.09 -3.06
C CYS A 24 2.58 -7.82 -3.57
N ALA A 25 1.80 -6.98 -2.88
CA ALA A 25 0.45 -6.62 -3.31
C ALA A 25 0.45 -5.90 -4.66
N SER A 26 1.38 -4.96 -4.88
CA SER A 26 1.54 -4.23 -6.13
C SER A 26 1.91 -5.14 -7.30
N LEU A 27 2.87 -6.05 -7.11
CA LEU A 27 3.42 -6.88 -8.19
C LEU A 27 2.52 -8.07 -8.54
N SER A 28 1.95 -8.72 -7.53
CA SER A 28 1.30 -10.03 -7.72
C SER A 28 -0.21 -10.00 -7.57
N ALA A 29 -0.77 -8.97 -6.93
CA ALA A 29 -2.17 -8.95 -6.54
C ALA A 29 -2.90 -7.66 -6.91
N SER A 30 -2.30 -6.83 -7.76
CA SER A 30 -2.94 -5.65 -8.31
C SER A 30 -4.05 -6.03 -9.29
N SER A 31 -5.09 -5.22 -9.33
CA SER A 31 -6.17 -5.41 -10.28
C SER A 31 -5.80 -4.94 -11.67
N SER A 32 -6.06 -5.77 -12.67
CA SER A 32 -5.88 -5.46 -14.08
C SER A 32 -7.05 -4.70 -14.72
N SER A 33 -8.23 -4.73 -14.09
CA SER A 33 -9.47 -4.14 -14.64
C SER A 33 -10.20 -3.19 -13.68
N GLY A 34 -9.72 -3.05 -12.44
CA GLY A 34 -10.30 -2.20 -11.40
C GLY A 34 -9.22 -1.49 -10.58
N TRP A 35 -9.61 -0.85 -9.48
CA TRP A 35 -8.65 -0.17 -8.61
C TRP A 35 -8.02 -1.13 -7.60
N THR A 36 -6.85 -0.76 -7.13
CA THR A 36 -6.19 -1.39 -5.98
C THR A 36 -5.88 -0.31 -4.96
N ARG A 37 -6.30 -0.49 -3.71
CA ARG A 37 -6.05 0.43 -2.60
C ARG A 37 -5.47 -0.34 -1.42
N VAL A 38 -4.62 0.32 -0.66
CA VAL A 38 -3.96 -0.21 0.53
C VAL A 38 -4.26 0.73 1.70
N ILE A 39 -4.78 0.16 2.78
CA ILE A 39 -4.98 0.84 4.06
C ILE A 39 -3.83 0.39 4.98
N VAL A 40 -3.11 1.34 5.55
CA VAL A 40 -2.00 1.11 6.47
C VAL A 40 -2.34 1.64 7.86
N GLU A 41 -2.13 0.81 8.88
CA GLU A 41 -2.42 1.19 10.26
C GLU A 41 -1.29 2.01 10.90
N LYS A 42 -1.67 2.83 11.89
CA LYS A 42 -0.71 3.62 12.68
C LYS A 42 0.14 2.68 13.55
N PRO A 43 1.39 3.05 13.88
CA PRO A 43 2.04 4.34 13.63
C PRO A 43 2.81 4.43 12.29
N PHE A 44 2.71 5.59 11.63
CA PHE A 44 3.44 5.91 10.40
C PHE A 44 4.86 6.42 10.70
N GLY A 45 5.67 5.60 11.34
CA GLY A 45 6.95 6.04 11.90
C GLY A 45 6.81 6.69 13.29
N ARG A 46 7.94 7.09 13.87
CA ARG A 46 8.01 7.65 15.23
C ARG A 46 8.15 9.18 15.24
N ASP A 47 8.49 9.77 14.10
CA ASP A 47 8.73 11.18 13.88
C ASP A 47 8.42 11.55 12.41
N SER A 48 8.48 12.84 12.08
CA SER A 48 8.19 13.32 10.72
C SER A 48 9.15 12.76 9.66
N GLU A 49 10.40 12.50 10.03
CA GLU A 49 11.43 11.99 9.10
C GLU A 49 11.17 10.53 8.74
N SER A 50 10.92 9.68 9.73
CA SER A 50 10.57 8.27 9.57
C SER A 50 9.22 8.10 8.86
N SER A 51 8.25 8.99 9.11
CA SER A 51 6.99 9.03 8.37
C SER A 51 7.19 9.36 6.88
N ALA A 52 8.00 10.37 6.58
CA ALA A 52 8.36 10.72 5.21
C ALA A 52 9.14 9.59 4.52
N ALA A 53 10.05 8.91 5.23
CA ALA A 53 10.80 7.77 4.71
C ALA A 53 9.91 6.57 4.37
N LEU A 54 8.94 6.24 5.23
CA LEU A 54 7.95 5.21 4.97
C LEU A 54 7.11 5.58 3.75
N THR A 55 6.57 6.81 3.71
CA THR A 55 5.76 7.31 2.59
C THR A 55 6.53 7.26 1.27
N ARG A 56 7.80 7.71 1.25
CA ARG A 56 8.67 7.61 0.07
C ARG A 56 8.88 6.17 -0.39
N SER A 57 8.97 5.23 0.54
CA SER A 57 9.13 3.80 0.20
C SER A 57 7.85 3.21 -0.38
N LEU A 58 6.68 3.56 0.17
CA LEU A 58 5.37 3.14 -0.34
C LEU A 58 5.09 3.70 -1.73
N LYS A 59 5.44 4.97 -1.97
CA LYS A 59 5.30 5.65 -3.27
C LYS A 59 6.08 5.01 -4.42
N LYS A 60 7.05 4.14 -4.14
CA LYS A 60 7.75 3.35 -5.17
C LYS A 60 6.86 2.28 -5.80
N TYR A 61 5.83 1.84 -5.09
CA TYR A 61 4.97 0.72 -5.48
C TYR A 61 3.50 1.14 -5.65
N LEU A 62 3.06 2.18 -4.95
CA LEU A 62 1.70 2.67 -4.98
C LEU A 62 1.66 4.14 -5.40
N ARG A 63 0.63 4.52 -6.13
CA ARG A 63 0.31 5.93 -6.35
C ARG A 63 -0.38 6.52 -5.10
N GLU A 64 -0.38 7.85 -4.96
CA GLU A 64 -1.00 8.51 -3.82
C GLU A 64 -2.50 8.20 -3.67
N ASP A 65 -3.24 8.05 -4.77
CA ASP A 65 -4.67 7.69 -4.78
C ASP A 65 -4.96 6.26 -4.30
N GLN A 66 -3.91 5.47 -4.03
CA GLN A 66 -3.99 4.09 -3.60
C GLN A 66 -3.62 3.89 -2.12
N ILE A 67 -3.11 4.91 -1.42
CA ILE A 67 -2.63 4.80 -0.03
C ILE A 67 -3.63 5.51 0.90
N PHE A 68 -4.10 4.81 1.93
CA PHE A 68 -5.08 5.28 2.90
C PHE A 68 -4.65 4.99 4.33
#